data_AF-H8ZX35-F1
#
_entry.id   AF-H8ZX35-F1
#
_cell.length_a   1.000
_cell.length_b   1.000
_cell.length_c   1.000
_cell.angle_alpha   90.00
_cell.angle_beta   90.00
_cell.angle_gamma   90.00
#
_symmetry.space_group_name_H-M   'P 1'
#
loop_
_entity.id
_entity.type
_entity.pdbx_description
1 polymer ?
#
loop_
_entity_poly.entity_id
_entity_poly.type
_entity_poly.pdbx_seq_one_letter_code
_entity_poly.pdbx_strand_id
1 'polypeptide(L)'
;GSDLAQLSTEAAMLCIREKMDVIDLEAESIDAEVLDSLAVTQEHFKAAFNTTNPSALRETVVEVPNTTWNDVGGLEDVKRELRETVQYP
;
A
#
# COMPACT_ATOMS: atom_id res chain seq x y z
N GLY A 1 -8.99 -7.40 -3.06
CA GLY A 1 -10.28 -6.69 -3.20
C GLY A 1 -10.31 -5.46 -2.32
N SER A 2 -10.25 -5.67 -0.99
CA SER A 2 -10.21 -4.60 0.02
C SER A 2 -9.09 -3.57 -0.22
N ASP A 3 -7.87 -4.02 -0.51
CA ASP A 3 -6.72 -3.11 -0.69
C ASP A 3 -6.84 -2.19 -1.91
N LEU A 4 -7.44 -2.68 -2.99
CA LEU A 4 -7.65 -1.89 -4.20
C LEU A 4 -8.72 -0.82 -3.97
N ALA A 5 -9.78 -1.16 -3.23
CA ALA A 5 -10.81 -0.20 -2.85
C ALA A 5 -10.24 0.87 -1.90
N GLN A 6 -9.39 0.47 -0.95
CA GLN A 6 -8.70 1.38 -0.05
C GLN A 6 -7.74 2.30 -0.81
N LEU A 7 -6.94 1.76 -1.74
CA LEU A 7 -6.03 2.54 -2.59
C LEU A 7 -6.79 3.56 -3.44
N SER A 8 -7.89 3.16 -4.08
CA SER A 8 -8.73 4.07 -4.87
C SER A 8 -9.36 5.18 -4.02
N THR A 9 -9.77 4.85 -2.79
CA THR A 9 -10.33 5.83 -1.85
C THR A 9 -9.27 6.84 -1.44
N GLU A 10 -8.05 6.38 -1.12
CA GLU A 10 -6.95 7.25 -0.71
C GLU A 10 -6.50 8.15 -1.87
N ALA A 11 -6.40 7.62 -3.09
CA ALA A 11 -6.09 8.40 -4.28
C ALA A 11 -7.14 9.50 -4.57
N ALA A 12 -8.43 9.19 -4.36
CA ALA A 12 -9.50 10.18 -4.49
C ALA A 12 -9.41 11.28 -3.41
N MET A 13 -9.12 10.91 -2.16
CA MET A 13 -8.96 11.87 -1.06
C MET A 13 -7.77 12.81 -1.27
N LEU A 14 -6.67 12.32 -1.85
CA LEU A 14 -5.52 13.15 -2.21
C LEU A 14 -5.89 14.19 -3.28
N CYS A 15 -6.59 13.77 -4.33
CA CYS A 15 -7.10 14.67 -5.37
C CYS A 15 -7.99 15.79 -4.76
N ILE A 16 -8.90 15.42 -3.85
CA ILE A 16 -9.76 16.40 -3.17
C ILE A 16 -8.94 17.37 -2.33
N ARG A 17 -7.98 16.87 -1.53
CA ARG A 17 -7.12 17.74 -0.68
C ARG A 17 -6.35 18.77 -1.49
N GLU A 18 -5.81 18.40 -2.64
CA GLU A 18 -5.10 19.34 -3.52
C GLU A 18 -6.00 20.44 -4.07
N LYS A 19 -7.31 20.18 -4.16
CA LYS A 19 -8.30 21.08 -4.71
C LYS A 19 -9.16 21.77 -3.64
N MET A 20 -8.94 21.47 -2.35
CA MET A 20 -9.68 22.08 -1.23
C MET A 20 -9.52 23.60 -1.17
N ASP A 21 -8.39 24.14 -1.62
CA ASP A 21 -8.18 25.60 -1.67
C ASP A 21 -9.06 26.30 -2.72
N VAL A 22 -9.57 25.54 -3.69
CA VAL A 22 -10.39 26.03 -4.80
C VAL A 22 -11.87 25.73 -4.57
N ILE A 23 -12.19 24.75 -3.73
CA ILE A 23 -13.56 24.35 -3.42
C ILE A 23 -14.07 25.15 -2.22
N ASP A 24 -15.08 25.98 -2.44
CA ASP A 24 -15.85 26.57 -1.35
C ASP A 24 -16.75 25.51 -0.71
N LEU A 25 -16.41 25.09 0.51
CA LEU A 25 -17.15 24.07 1.26
C LEU A 25 -18.45 24.60 1.88
N GLU A 26 -18.65 25.93 1.92
CA GLU A 26 -19.86 26.58 2.43
C GLU A 26 -20.90 26.79 1.31
N ALA A 27 -20.49 26.70 0.05
CA ALA A 27 -21.37 26.79 -1.09
C ALA A 27 -22.25 25.53 -1.26
N GLU A 28 -23.53 25.73 -1.56
CA GLU A 28 -24.49 24.63 -1.79
C GLU A 28 -24.25 23.89 -3.11
N SER A 29 -23.44 24.47 -4.01
CA SER A 29 -23.13 23.94 -5.33
C SER A 29 -21.68 24.20 -5.72
N ILE A 30 -21.07 23.24 -6.41
CA ILE A 30 -19.71 23.34 -6.98
C ILE A 30 -19.83 23.75 -8.45
N ASP A 31 -19.03 24.73 -8.87
CA ASP A 31 -18.97 25.15 -10.28
C ASP A 31 -18.52 24.00 -11.18
N ALA A 32 -19.13 23.91 -12.38
CA ALA A 32 -18.83 22.85 -13.34
C ALA A 32 -17.35 22.83 -13.75
N GLU A 33 -16.69 23.99 -13.85
CA GLU A 33 -15.26 24.10 -14.16
C GLU A 33 -14.37 23.49 -13.07
N VAL A 34 -14.75 23.68 -11.79
CA VAL A 34 -14.03 23.09 -10.66
C VAL A 34 -14.25 21.58 -10.63
N LEU A 35 -15.48 21.14 -10.90
CA LEU A 35 -15.84 19.73 -10.97
C LEU A 35 -15.09 19.00 -12.10
N ASP A 36 -15.01 19.59 -13.29
CA ASP A 36 -14.23 19.04 -14.41
C ASP A 36 -12.73 18.98 -14.09
N SER A 37 -12.25 19.86 -13.22
CA SER A 37 -10.85 19.86 -12.77
C SER A 37 -10.53 18.79 -11.72
N LEU A 38 -11.55 18.12 -11.15
CA LEU A 38 -11.41 17.04 -10.18
C LEU A 38 -11.19 15.71 -10.89
N ALA A 39 -9.97 15.48 -11.35
CA ALA A 39 -9.57 14.23 -11.99
C ALA A 39 -8.49 13.52 -11.19
N VAL A 40 -8.72 12.24 -10.87
CA VAL A 40 -7.70 11.40 -10.24
C VAL A 40 -6.64 11.03 -11.27
N THR A 41 -5.39 11.43 -11.04
CA THR A 41 -4.26 11.12 -11.91
C THR A 41 -3.47 9.90 -11.41
N GLN A 42 -2.56 9.39 -12.25
CA GLN A 42 -1.66 8.31 -11.86
C GLN A 42 -0.73 8.70 -10.70
N GLU A 43 -0.44 9.99 -10.53
CA GLU A 43 0.39 10.49 -9.43
C GLU A 43 -0.31 10.32 -8.08
N HIS A 44 -1.62 10.57 -8.01
CA HIS A 44 -2.40 10.30 -6.79
C HIS A 44 -2.36 8.83 -6.41
N PHE A 45 -2.41 7.91 -7.38
CA PHE A 45 -2.25 6.48 -7.11
C PHE A 45 -0.86 6.13 -6.60
N LYS A 46 0.21 6.74 -7.14
CA LYS A 46 1.59 6.52 -6.65
C LYS A 46 1.77 7.06 -5.22
N ALA A 47 1.21 8.23 -4.94
CA ALA A 47 1.24 8.84 -3.61
C ALA A 47 0.42 8.03 -2.59
N ALA A 48 -0.78 7.60 -2.98
CA ALA A 48 -1.62 6.71 -2.20
C ALA A 48 -0.91 5.40 -1.91
N PHE A 49 -0.24 4.80 -2.90
CA PHE A 49 0.49 3.53 -2.74
C PHE A 49 1.60 3.60 -1.68
N ASN A 50 2.31 4.73 -1.59
CA ASN A 50 3.33 4.92 -0.55
C ASN A 50 2.73 5.06 0.87
N THR A 51 1.45 5.41 0.97
CA THR A 51 0.77 5.73 2.24
C THR A 51 -0.16 4.60 2.69
N THR A 52 -0.78 3.88 1.76
CA THR A 52 -1.62 2.72 2.05
C THR A 52 -0.76 1.53 2.43
N ASN A 53 -0.80 1.15 3.71
CA ASN A 53 -0.27 -0.11 4.18
C ASN A 53 -1.19 -1.25 3.69
N PRO A 54 -0.75 -2.12 2.76
CA PRO A 54 -1.55 -3.26 2.30
C PRO A 54 -1.93 -4.14 3.48
N SER A 55 -3.16 -4.66 3.49
CA SER A 55 -3.60 -5.63 4.50
C SER A 55 -2.72 -6.88 4.53
N ALA A 56 -2.09 -7.24 3.40
CA ALA A 56 -1.08 -8.30 3.32
C ALA A 56 0.17 -8.06 4.18
N LEU A 57 0.54 -6.79 4.44
CA LEU A 57 1.67 -6.39 5.29
C LEU A 57 1.26 -6.12 6.75
N ARG A 58 -0.05 -6.14 7.08
CA ARG A 58 -0.53 -5.96 8.46
C ARG A 58 -0.35 -7.18 9.35
N GLU A 59 -0.19 -8.38 8.77
CA GLU A 59 0.03 -9.64 9.52
C GLU A 59 1.41 -10.28 9.33
N THR A 60 2.28 -9.71 8.48
CA THR A 60 3.67 -10.16 8.36
C THR A 60 4.62 -9.03 8.73
N VAL A 61 4.94 -8.94 10.02
CA VAL A 61 6.21 -8.35 10.43
C VAL A 61 7.27 -9.27 9.84
N VAL A 62 7.89 -8.85 8.73
CA VAL A 62 9.11 -9.50 8.26
C VAL A 62 10.18 -9.16 9.30
N GLU A 63 10.20 -9.92 10.39
CA GLU A 63 11.39 -10.01 11.21
C GLU A 63 12.45 -10.62 10.30
N VAL A 64 13.25 -9.79 9.64
CA VAL A 64 14.49 -10.24 9.03
C VAL A 64 15.32 -10.76 10.20
N PRO A 65 15.48 -12.08 10.36
CA PRO A 65 16.25 -12.59 11.48
C PRO A 65 17.67 -12.09 11.28
N ASN A 66 18.24 -11.41 12.27
CA ASN A 66 19.67 -11.09 12.27
C ASN A 66 20.55 -12.36 12.44
N THR A 67 19.91 -13.53 12.50
CA THR A 67 20.54 -14.85 12.62
C THR A 67 20.76 -15.42 11.22
N THR A 68 22.01 -15.56 10.83
CA THR A 68 22.40 -16.23 9.59
C THR A 68 22.35 -17.75 9.79
N TRP A 69 22.23 -18.53 8.71
CA TRP A 69 22.29 -20.01 8.79
C TRP A 69 23.59 -20.54 9.43
N ASN A 70 24.62 -19.70 9.51
CA ASN A 70 25.91 -19.99 10.16
C ASN A 70 25.83 -19.91 11.69
N ASP A 71 24.82 -19.24 12.25
CA ASP A 71 24.63 -19.09 13.70
C ASP A 71 23.84 -20.26 14.31
N VAL A 72 23.23 -21.11 13.47
CA VAL A 72 22.52 -22.32 13.89
C VAL A 72 23.50 -23.51 13.85
N GLY A 73 24.11 -23.83 14.99
CA GLY A 73 24.99 -24.98 15.12
C GLY A 73 24.23 -26.32 15.04
N GLY A 74 24.58 -27.15 14.05
CA GLY A 74 23.96 -28.47 13.82
C GLY A 74 22.61 -28.44 13.10
N LEU A 75 22.04 -29.63 12.84
CA LEU A 75 20.76 -29.88 12.13
C LEU A 75 20.76 -29.58 10.61
N GLU A 76 21.88 -29.80 9.91
CA GLU A 76 21.97 -29.60 8.45
C GLU A 76 20.90 -30.36 7.63
N ASP A 77 20.52 -31.56 8.07
CA ASP A 77 19.49 -32.35 7.37
C ASP A 77 18.10 -31.69 7.45
N VAL A 78 17.74 -31.08 8.59
CA VAL A 78 16.45 -30.37 8.78
C VAL A 78 16.44 -29.04 8.02
N LYS A 79 17.60 -28.37 7.92
CA LYS A 79 17.76 -27.16 7.10
C LYS A 79 17.58 -27.45 5.61
N ARG A 80 18.07 -28.61 5.14
CA ARG A 80 17.90 -29.06 3.76
C ARG A 80 16.43 -29.33 3.44
N GLU A 81 15.74 -30.08 4.30
CA GLU A 81 14.32 -30.43 4.11
C GLU A 81 13.40 -29.19 4.09
N LEU A 82 13.65 -28.20 4.96
CA LEU A 82 12.92 -26.93 4.96
C LEU A 82 13.19 -26.07 3.70
N ARG A 83 14.43 -26.08 3.18
CA ARG A 83 14.74 -25.40 1.90
C ARG A 83 14.06 -26.08 0.72
N GLU A 84 14.06 -27.40 0.69
CA GLU A 84 13.42 -28.18 -0.37
C GLU A 84 11.90 -27.99 -0.37
N THR A 85 11.26 -27.87 0.80
CA THR A 85 9.80 -27.70 0.93
C THR A 85 9.32 -26.29 0.59
N VAL A 86 10.16 -25.26 0.78
CA VAL A 86 9.80 -23.85 0.53
C VAL A 86 10.20 -23.38 -0.88
N GLN A 87 11.19 -24.03 -1.53
CA GLN A 87 11.70 -23.63 -2.86
C GLN A 87 11.20 -24.46 -4.04
N TYR A 88 10.53 -25.59 -3.81
CA TYR A 88 9.86 -26.36 -4.87
C TYR A 88 8.33 -26.14 -4.83
N PRO A 89 7.66 -26.12 -5.99
CA PRO A 89 6.33 -25.52 -6.18
C PRO A 89 5.17 -26.28 -5.52
#